data_AF-A0ABD3X129-F1
#
_entry.id   AF-A0ABD3X129-F1
#
_cell.length_a   1.000
_cell.length_b   1.000
_cell.length_c   1.000
_cell.angle_alpha   90.00
_cell.angle_beta   90.00
_cell.angle_gamma   90.00
#
_symmetry.space_group_name_H-M   'P 1'
#
loop_
_entity.id
_entity.type
_entity.pdbx_description
1 polymer ?
#
loop_
_entity_poly.entity_id
_entity_poly.type
_entity_poly.pdbx_seq_one_letter_code
_entity_poly.pdbx_strand_id
1 'polypeptide(L)'
;EQYIFLHETLVEALMLSGTDTASDKFPNVFQELLERDSESGKLKLQLEYERLTHEDENHETVYASISTENDLDEAESQDEFADAKKPENKAKNRYNNILPGRDVQIPASTCVCV
;
A
#
# COMPACT_ATOMS: atom_id res chain seq x y z
N GLU A 1 1.33 14.79 13.61
CA GLU A 1 0.96 13.36 13.51
C GLU A 1 -0.55 13.13 13.52
N GLN A 2 -1.26 13.23 14.64
CA GLN A 2 -2.70 12.91 14.71
C GLN A 2 -3.59 13.70 13.72
N TYR A 3 -3.27 14.97 13.45
CA TYR A 3 -4.01 15.79 12.49
C TYR A 3 -3.78 15.36 11.04
N ILE A 4 -2.56 14.90 10.70
CA ILE A 4 -2.23 14.38 9.36
C ILE A 4 -2.98 13.06 9.16
N PHE A 5 -2.89 12.18 10.16
CA PHE A 5 -3.61 10.91 10.16
C PHE A 5 -5.13 11.08 9.99
N LEU A 6 -5.72 12.12 10.60
CA LEU A 6 -7.15 12.41 10.43
C LEU A 6 -7.48 12.74 8.97
N HIS A 7 -6.65 13.54 8.30
CA HIS A 7 -6.85 13.87 6.88
C HIS A 7 -6.64 12.64 5.99
N GLU A 8 -5.61 11.84 6.27
CA GLU A 8 -5.36 10.58 5.56
C GLU A 8 -6.56 9.62 5.70
N THR A 9 -7.06 9.44 6.92
CA THR A 9 -8.24 8.60 7.20
C THR A 9 -9.48 9.11 6.44
N LEU A 10 -9.67 10.42 6.35
CA LEU A 10 -10.81 11.01 5.62
C LEU A 10 -10.68 10.83 4.11
N VAL A 11 -9.47 10.99 3.57
CA VAL A 11 -9.19 10.75 2.16
C VAL A 11 -9.40 9.28 1.82
N GLU A 12 -8.86 8.38 2.64
CA GLU A 12 -9.04 6.93 2.48
C GLU A 12 -10.53 6.56 2.50
N ALA A 13 -11.27 7.03 3.50
CA ALA A 13 -12.71 6.79 3.60
C ALA A 13 -13.48 7.30 2.38
N LEU A 14 -13.11 8.48 1.84
CA LEU A 14 -13.77 9.04 0.66
C LEU A 14 -13.45 8.25 -0.62
N MET A 15 -12.24 7.70 -0.73
CA MET A 15 -11.81 6.92 -1.90
C MET A 15 -12.27 5.45 -1.86
N LEU A 16 -12.40 4.85 -0.66
CA LEU A 16 -12.67 3.42 -0.45
C LEU A 16 -14.08 3.09 0.08
N SER A 17 -14.96 4.08 0.19
CA SER A 17 -16.31 3.87 0.74
C SER A 17 -17.06 2.71 0.06
N GLY A 18 -17.37 1.66 0.84
CA GLY A 18 -18.37 0.64 0.47
C GLY A 18 -17.85 -0.66 -0.16
N THR A 19 -16.58 -1.03 0.05
CA THR A 19 -16.02 -2.31 -0.44
C THR A 19 -16.50 -3.53 0.35
N ASP A 20 -16.95 -3.35 1.59
CA ASP A 20 -17.49 -4.44 2.40
C ASP A 20 -18.83 -4.94 1.86
N THR A 21 -18.87 -6.22 1.50
CA THR A 21 -20.08 -6.87 0.97
C THR A 21 -20.46 -8.07 1.84
N ALA A 22 -21.71 -8.08 2.30
CA ALA A 22 -22.26 -9.25 2.99
C ALA A 22 -22.37 -10.45 2.03
N SER A 23 -22.15 -11.66 2.54
CA SER A 23 -22.05 -12.88 1.71
C SER A 23 -23.30 -13.16 0.86
N ASP A 24 -24.47 -12.75 1.32
CA ASP A 24 -25.75 -12.88 0.62
C ASP A 24 -25.86 -11.97 -0.61
N LYS A 25 -25.15 -10.83 -0.58
CA LYS A 25 -25.12 -9.84 -1.67
C LYS A 25 -23.96 -10.06 -2.65
N PHE A 26 -22.94 -10.82 -2.25
CA PHE A 26 -21.75 -11.07 -3.05
C PHE A 26 -22.04 -11.55 -4.49
N PRO A 27 -22.96 -12.50 -4.75
CA PRO A 27 -23.22 -12.95 -6.12
C PRO A 27 -23.66 -11.82 -7.06
N ASN A 28 -24.49 -10.89 -6.55
CA ASN A 28 -24.97 -9.76 -7.33
C ASN A 28 -23.86 -8.72 -7.55
N VAL A 29 -23.07 -8.42 -6.51
CA VAL A 29 -21.92 -7.50 -6.60
C VAL A 29 -20.87 -8.06 -7.57
N PHE A 30 -20.60 -9.36 -7.51
CA PHE A 30 -19.65 -10.00 -8.43
C PHE A 30 -20.13 -9.93 -9.88
N GLN A 31 -21.43 -10.14 -10.13
CA GLN A 31 -21.99 -10.00 -11.47
C GLN A 31 -21.86 -8.56 -11.98
N GLU A 32 -22.12 -7.57 -11.12
CA GLU A 32 -21.90 -6.17 -11.45
C GLU A 32 -20.43 -5.88 -11.78
N LEU A 33 -19.48 -6.43 -11.03
CA LEU A 33 -18.05 -6.24 -11.27
C LEU A 33 -17.59 -6.78 -12.64
N LEU A 34 -18.33 -7.72 -13.22
CA LEU A 34 -18.09 -8.24 -14.58
C LEU A 34 -18.74 -7.41 -15.69
N GLU A 35 -19.50 -6.37 -15.35
CA GLU A 35 -20.01 -5.43 -16.32
C GLU A 35 -18.89 -4.50 -16.81
N ARG A 36 -19.03 -4.07 -18.06
CA ARG A 36 -18.13 -3.06 -18.62
C ARG A 36 -18.64 -1.68 -18.24
N ASP A 37 -17.71 -0.86 -17.79
CA ASP A 37 -17.95 0.55 -17.60
C ASP A 37 -18.13 1.25 -18.96
N SER A 38 -19.11 2.15 -19.04
CA SER A 38 -19.49 2.82 -20.29
C SER A 38 -18.49 3.86 -20.76
N GLU A 39 -17.65 4.38 -19.87
CA GLU A 39 -16.69 5.44 -20.18
C GLU A 39 -15.33 4.86 -20.58
N SER A 40 -14.81 3.94 -19.77
CA SER A 40 -13.49 3.34 -19.96
C SER A 40 -13.51 2.09 -20.85
N GLY A 41 -14.66 1.42 -20.98
CA GLY A 41 -14.80 0.13 -21.66
C GLY A 41 -14.15 -1.05 -20.92
N LYS A 42 -13.52 -0.81 -19.76
CA LYS A 42 -12.92 -1.84 -18.90
C LYS A 42 -13.98 -2.51 -18.03
N LEU A 43 -13.66 -3.70 -17.52
CA LEU A 43 -14.50 -4.32 -16.50
C LEU A 43 -14.42 -3.49 -15.21
N LYS A 44 -15.53 -3.35 -14.48
CA LYS A 44 -15.51 -2.70 -13.16
C LYS A 44 -14.48 -3.38 -12.22
N LEU A 45 -14.33 -4.70 -12.32
CA LEU A 45 -13.28 -5.45 -11.61
C LEU A 45 -11.85 -5.00 -11.97
N GLN A 46 -11.60 -4.65 -13.23
CA GLN A 46 -10.28 -4.16 -13.65
C GLN A 46 -10.01 -2.77 -13.09
N LEU A 47 -11.03 -1.91 -13.02
CA LEU A 47 -10.92 -0.59 -12.41
C LEU A 47 -10.61 -0.70 -10.91
N GLU A 48 -11.27 -1.62 -10.20
CA GLU A 48 -10.97 -1.92 -8.80
C GLU A 48 -9.53 -2.41 -8.60
N TYR A 49 -9.03 -3.27 -9.49
CA TYR A 49 -7.64 -3.72 -9.45
C TYR A 49 -6.63 -2.59 -9.72
N GLU A 50 -6.92 -1.75 -10.72
CA GLU A 50 -6.06 -0.59 -11.05
C GLU A 50 -6.01 0.41 -9.90
N ARG A 51 -7.12 0.60 -9.17
CA ARG A 51 -7.14 1.44 -7.96
C ARG A 51 -6.13 0.95 -6.93
N LEU A 52 -6.09 -0.36 -6.64
CA LEU A 52 -5.14 -0.96 -5.70
C LEU A 52 -3.68 -0.73 -6.13
N THR A 53 -3.38 -0.79 -7.44
CA THR A 53 -2.01 -0.57 -7.92
C THR A 53 -1.55 0.89 -7.86
N HIS A 54 -2.48 1.85 -7.92
CA HIS A 54 -2.15 3.27 -7.84
C HIS A 54 -1.94 3.78 -6.40
N GLU A 55 -2.39 3.02 -5.39
CA GLU A 55 -2.10 3.32 -3.98
C GLU A 55 -0.60 3.13 -3.68
N ASP A 56 0.02 2.08 -4.25
CA ASP A 56 1.45 1.80 -4.10
C ASP A 56 2.35 2.88 -4.74
N GLU A 57 1.96 3.44 -5.90
CA GLU A 57 2.77 4.42 -6.65
C GLU A 57 2.73 5.83 -6.05
N ASN A 58 1.63 6.21 -5.40
CA ASN A 58 1.44 7.57 -4.89
C ASN A 58 1.98 7.77 -3.46
N HIS A 59 2.12 6.69 -2.67
CA HIS A 59 2.61 6.77 -1.29
C HIS A 59 4.06 7.29 -1.20
N GLU A 60 4.88 7.09 -2.25
CA GLU A 60 6.26 7.61 -2.32
C GLU A 60 6.32 9.13 -2.56
N THR A 61 5.28 9.75 -3.13
CA THR A 61 5.32 11.17 -3.58
C THR A 61 4.74 12.17 -2.59
N VAL A 62 3.75 11.77 -1.77
CA VAL A 62 3.05 12.68 -0.85
C VAL A 62 3.90 13.02 0.39
N TYR A 63 4.65 12.06 0.92
CA TYR A 63 5.52 12.28 2.09
C TYR A 63 6.78 13.10 1.79
N ALA A 64 7.27 13.05 0.54
CA ALA A 64 8.41 13.83 0.09
C ALA A 64 8.12 15.34 -0.05
N SER A 65 6.84 15.72 -0.22
CA SER A 65 6.46 17.11 -0.53
C SER A 65 5.90 17.90 0.65
N ILE A 66 5.55 17.24 1.77
CA ILE A 66 5.05 17.91 3.00
C ILE A 66 6.17 18.21 4.01
N SER A 67 7.32 17.54 3.88
CA SER A 67 8.39 17.56 4.89
C SER A 67 9.49 18.63 4.66
N THR A 68 9.30 19.57 3.72
CA THR A 68 10.39 20.46 3.27
C THR A 68 10.59 21.74 4.07
N GLU A 69 9.86 22.01 5.17
CA GLU A 69 10.01 23.30 5.86
C GLU A 69 10.45 23.32 7.32
N ASN A 70 10.57 22.20 8.06
CA ASN A 70 11.17 22.25 9.40
C ASN A 70 11.93 20.96 9.75
N ASP A 71 13.14 21.14 10.31
CA ASP A 71 13.98 20.15 11.01
C ASP A 71 15.03 19.40 10.15
N LEU A 72 16.24 19.97 10.13
CA LEU A 72 17.43 19.53 9.38
C LEU A 72 18.32 18.49 10.09
N ASP A 73 17.91 17.89 11.21
CA ASP A 73 18.81 17.06 12.04
C ASP A 73 18.36 15.58 12.27
N GLU A 74 17.28 15.09 11.66
CA GLU A 74 16.87 13.67 11.75
C GLU A 74 16.57 13.05 10.37
N ALA A 75 17.59 12.96 9.52
CA ALA A 75 17.51 12.30 8.21
C ALA A 75 17.71 10.75 8.29
N GLU A 76 17.27 10.09 9.36
CA GLU A 76 17.33 8.63 9.47
C GLU A 76 16.09 7.95 8.86
N SER A 77 16.18 7.68 7.56
CA SER A 77 15.55 6.56 6.84
C SER A 77 14.00 6.50 6.82
N GLN A 78 13.39 7.34 5.99
CA GLN A 78 12.03 7.13 5.49
C GLN A 78 11.92 5.96 4.47
N ASP A 79 13.03 5.31 4.09
CA ASP A 79 12.98 4.13 3.20
C ASP A 79 12.49 2.90 3.97
N GLU A 80 11.21 2.56 3.78
CA GLU A 80 10.52 1.39 4.37
C GLU A 80 11.27 0.07 4.11
N PHE A 81 12.07 0.00 3.04
CA PHE A 81 12.80 -1.19 2.63
C PHE A 81 14.31 -1.11 2.89
N ALA A 82 14.79 -0.11 3.66
CA ALA A 82 16.21 0.14 3.89
C ALA A 82 16.99 -1.12 4.31
N ASP A 83 16.43 -1.90 5.25
CA ASP A 83 17.06 -3.13 5.75
C ASP A 83 17.12 -4.24 4.71
N ALA A 84 16.05 -4.40 3.94
CA ALA A 84 15.98 -5.40 2.88
C ALA A 84 16.93 -5.06 1.71
N LYS A 85 17.17 -3.76 1.45
CA LYS A 85 18.07 -3.25 0.40
C LYS A 85 19.56 -3.30 0.78
N LYS A 86 19.91 -3.60 2.04
CA LYS A 86 21.32 -3.74 2.47
C LYS A 86 22.07 -4.75 1.58
N PRO A 87 23.33 -4.48 1.20
CA PRO A 87 24.08 -5.35 0.30
C PRO A 87 24.23 -6.78 0.84
N GLU A 88 24.33 -6.92 2.16
CA GLU A 88 24.41 -8.21 2.88
C GLU A 88 23.13 -9.06 2.75
N ASN A 89 21.98 -8.42 2.52
CA ASN A 89 20.68 -9.08 2.40
C ASN A 89 20.27 -9.32 0.95
N LYS A 90 20.96 -8.71 -0.03
CA LYS A 90 20.64 -8.85 -1.46
C LYS A 90 20.57 -10.29 -1.93
N ALA A 91 21.49 -11.14 -1.46
CA ALA A 91 21.51 -12.57 -1.82
C ALA A 91 20.41 -13.40 -1.13
N LYS A 92 19.80 -12.86 -0.06
CA LYS A 92 18.71 -13.51 0.69
C LYS A 92 17.34 -13.22 0.08
N ASN A 93 17.25 -12.19 -0.77
CA ASN A 93 16.03 -11.83 -1.49
C ASN A 93 15.97 -12.60 -2.81
N ARG A 94 14.95 -13.45 -2.99
CA ARG A 94 14.75 -14.18 -4.26
C ARG A 94 14.34 -13.24 -5.39
N TYR A 95 13.53 -12.25 -5.08
CA TYR A 95 13.03 -11.25 -6.02
C TYR A 95 13.44 -9.87 -5.53
N ASN A 96 13.98 -9.04 -6.42
CA ASN A 96 14.48 -7.71 -6.04
C ASN A 96 13.35 -6.68 -5.83
N ASN A 97 12.15 -6.96 -6.35
CA ASN A 97 10.99 -6.08 -6.30
C ASN A 97 9.94 -6.52 -5.26
N ILE A 98 10.22 -7.56 -4.47
CA ILE A 98 9.33 -8.03 -3.41
C ILE A 98 10.17 -8.10 -2.14
N LEU A 99 10.13 -7.02 -1.37
CA LEU A 99 10.92 -6.85 -0.14
C LEU A 99 9.97 -6.64 1.04
N PRO A 100 10.30 -7.14 2.24
CA PRO A 100 9.50 -6.84 3.42
C PRO A 100 9.70 -5.38 3.85
N GLY A 101 8.60 -4.69 4.16
CA GLY A 101 8.63 -3.40 4.84
C GLY A 101 9.16 -3.53 6.27
N ARG A 102 9.74 -2.46 6.79
CA ARG A 102 10.41 -2.42 8.10
C ARG A 102 9.53 -2.91 9.24
N ASP A 103 8.26 -2.49 9.28
CA ASP A 103 7.36 -2.74 10.40
C ASP A 103 6.82 -4.18 10.45
N VAL A 104 6.86 -4.89 9.32
CA VAL A 104 6.39 -6.27 9.18
C VAL A 104 7.53 -7.28 9.05
N GLN A 105 8.79 -6.82 9.13
CA GLN A 105 9.95 -7.70 9.03
C GLN A 105 10.09 -8.56 10.29
N ILE A 106 10.13 -9.88 10.11
CA ILE A 106 10.32 -10.81 11.22
C ILE A 106 11.81 -10.81 11.63
N PRO A 107 12.13 -10.51 12.90
CA PRO A 107 13.51 -10.56 13.37
C PRO A 107 14.06 -11.98 13.29
N ALA A 108 15.30 -12.12 12.80
CA ALA A 108 15.97 -13.42 12.70
C ALA A 108 16.07 -14.17 14.04
N SER A 109 16.04 -13.45 15.16
CA SER A 109 16.00 -14.01 16.52
C SER A 109 14.71 -14.78 16.85
N THR A 110 13.65 -14.60 16.07
CA THR A 110 12.33 -15.23 16.29
C THR A 110 12.20 -16.57 15.56
N CYS A 111 13.14 -16.90 14.67
CA CYS A 111 13.12 -18.15 13.93
C CYS A 111 13.63 -19.30 14.81
N VAL A 112 12.71 -19.99 15.47
CA VAL A 112 13.01 -21.26 16.16
C VAL A 112 13.06 -22.35 15.10
N CYS A 113 14.27 -22.83 14.79
CA CYS A 113 14.42 -24.07 14.03
C CYS A 113 13.84 -25.22 14.86
N VAL A 114 12.72 -25.79 14.41
CA VAL A 114 12.15 -27.06 14.90
C VAL A 114 12.86 -28.22 14.21
#